data_AF-U7Q660-F1
#
_entry.id   AF-U7Q660-F1
#
_cell.length_a   1.000
_cell.length_b   1.000
_cell.length_c   1.000
_cell.angle_alpha   90.00
_cell.angle_beta   90.00
_cell.angle_gamma   90.00
#
_symmetry.space_group_name_H-M   'P 1'
#
loop_
_entity.id
_entity.type
_entity.pdbx_description
1 polymer ?
#
loop_
_entity_poly.entity_id
_entity_poly.type
_entity_poly.pdbx_seq_one_letter_code
_entity_poly.pdbx_strand_id
1 'polypeptide(L)'
;MSGSPVFHFKYNWCECEEQKDASYSYDQLFLDVVRGRQAKFDCETVDNVVHVYVNVHGPCADCEREAIKNAKAEEAEKGSAANADPPVTASVDLDECIERLYKRELLAESLIEAICAKTKELLMRESNVVHVRAPVTVVGDIHGQFYDLIEIFRIGGYCPDTNYLFLGDYVDRGMFSVETISLLVCLKLRYPNRVHLIRGNHESRGVTQSYGFYTECARKYGNASVWHYFTDMFDFLTLSVVINDQIFCVHGGLSPSIHSIDQIKIIDRFREIPHEGPMADLVWSDPDPDRDEFSLSPRGAGYTFGAQVVKKFLAVNGMSHILRAHQLCQEGYQVLYDDRLSTVWSAPNYCYRCGNMASVLEVSDTGERFFNVFAAAPENDLHKDLQQTNGNADKVGDAGALPDYFL
;
A
#
# COMPACT_ATOMS: atom_id res chain seq x y z
N MET A 1 19.45 17.68 -33.87
CA MET A 1 19.91 16.28 -33.76
C MET A 1 18.81 15.42 -34.36
N SER A 2 19.04 14.73 -35.48
CA SER A 2 17.98 14.09 -36.28
C SER A 2 17.96 12.56 -36.20
N GLY A 3 18.78 11.96 -35.34
CA GLY A 3 18.75 10.51 -35.10
C GLY A 3 17.97 10.19 -33.82
N SER A 4 17.15 9.15 -33.86
CA SER A 4 16.63 8.52 -32.64
C SER A 4 17.81 7.99 -31.80
N PRO A 5 17.79 8.13 -30.47
CA PRO A 5 18.82 7.55 -29.62
C PRO A 5 18.87 6.03 -29.78
N VAL A 6 20.07 5.48 -29.72
CA VAL A 6 20.31 4.02 -29.74
C VAL A 6 20.49 3.57 -28.30
N PHE A 7 19.68 2.61 -27.87
CA PHE A 7 19.75 2.07 -26.52
C PHE A 7 20.49 0.74 -26.52
N HIS A 8 21.45 0.59 -25.63
CA HIS A 8 22.24 -0.62 -25.40
C HIS A 8 21.93 -1.14 -24.00
N PHE A 9 21.44 -2.36 -23.90
CA PHE A 9 21.02 -2.95 -22.65
C PHE A 9 22.01 -4.01 -22.22
N LYS A 10 22.36 -3.96 -20.93
CA LYS A 10 23.16 -4.98 -20.28
C LYS A 10 22.40 -5.58 -19.10
N TYR A 11 22.19 -6.89 -19.12
CA TYR A 11 21.50 -7.61 -18.04
C TYR A 11 22.51 -8.40 -17.21
N ASN A 12 22.76 -7.95 -15.97
CA ASN A 12 23.84 -8.53 -15.16
C ASN A 12 23.61 -10.00 -14.77
N TRP A 13 22.34 -10.45 -14.76
CA TRP A 13 21.96 -11.79 -14.31
C TRP A 13 21.19 -12.58 -15.38
N CYS A 14 21.23 -12.17 -16.67
CA CYS A 14 20.64 -13.02 -17.70
C CYS A 14 21.53 -14.24 -17.96
N GLU A 15 20.90 -15.41 -18.06
CA GLU A 15 21.55 -16.62 -18.55
C GLU A 15 21.64 -16.65 -20.08
N CYS A 16 20.74 -15.93 -20.74
CA CYS A 16 20.68 -15.78 -22.18
C CYS A 16 21.86 -14.97 -22.72
N GLU A 17 22.81 -15.59 -23.44
CA GLU A 17 23.92 -14.85 -24.03
C GLU A 17 23.45 -13.85 -25.11
N GLU A 18 22.41 -14.18 -25.87
CA GLU A 18 21.88 -13.32 -26.94
C GLU A 18 21.29 -11.99 -26.44
N GLN A 19 20.73 -11.96 -25.23
CA GLN A 19 20.15 -10.71 -24.70
C GLN A 19 21.05 -10.04 -23.66
N LYS A 20 22.18 -10.63 -23.27
CA LYS A 20 23.10 -10.04 -22.28
C LYS A 20 23.56 -8.65 -22.70
N ASP A 21 23.82 -8.46 -23.99
CA ASP A 21 24.14 -7.19 -24.62
C ASP A 21 23.23 -7.02 -25.85
N ALA A 22 22.13 -6.29 -25.71
CA ALA A 22 21.13 -6.13 -26.78
C ALA A 22 20.87 -4.65 -27.08
N SER A 23 20.66 -4.31 -28.36
CA SER A 23 20.22 -2.98 -28.75
C SER A 23 18.72 -2.98 -29.05
N TYR A 24 17.93 -2.17 -28.33
CA TYR A 24 16.48 -2.09 -28.52
C TYR A 24 16.03 -0.70 -28.99
N SER A 25 14.80 -0.64 -29.53
CA SER A 25 14.08 0.61 -29.67
C SER A 25 13.59 1.13 -28.30
N TYR A 26 13.23 2.41 -28.26
CA TYR A 26 12.66 3.07 -27.09
C TYR A 26 11.43 2.33 -26.51
N ASP A 27 10.65 1.63 -27.34
CA ASP A 27 9.43 0.95 -26.88
C ASP A 27 9.75 -0.21 -25.92
N GLN A 28 10.90 -0.87 -26.07
CA GLN A 28 11.31 -1.97 -25.21
C GLN A 28 11.89 -1.49 -23.88
N LEU A 29 12.55 -0.32 -23.86
CA LEU A 29 12.98 0.36 -22.63
C LEU A 29 11.81 0.48 -21.64
N PHE A 30 10.64 0.84 -22.17
CA PHE A 30 9.43 1.01 -21.38
C PHE A 30 9.00 -0.31 -20.72
N LEU A 31 9.12 -1.45 -21.40
CA LEU A 31 8.71 -2.74 -20.84
C LEU A 31 9.66 -3.27 -19.75
N ASP A 32 10.98 -3.13 -19.92
CA ASP A 32 11.95 -3.72 -19.00
C ASP A 32 12.30 -2.82 -17.80
N VAL A 33 12.34 -1.50 -17.97
CA VAL A 33 12.66 -0.55 -16.89
C VAL A 33 11.42 -0.20 -16.06
N VAL A 34 10.25 0.02 -16.69
CA VAL A 34 9.03 0.44 -15.96
C VAL A 34 8.44 -0.71 -15.11
N ARG A 35 8.88 -1.96 -15.32
CA ARG A 35 8.58 -3.07 -14.41
C ARG A 35 9.26 -2.95 -13.03
N GLY A 36 9.77 -1.77 -12.65
CA GLY A 36 10.36 -1.51 -11.33
C GLY A 36 11.77 -2.07 -11.17
N ARG A 37 12.46 -2.38 -12.27
CA ARG A 37 13.82 -2.93 -12.20
C ARG A 37 14.81 -1.81 -11.93
N GLN A 38 15.71 -2.01 -10.98
CA GLN A 38 16.86 -1.14 -10.82
C GLN A 38 17.72 -1.18 -12.08
N ALA A 39 17.92 -0.02 -12.69
CA ALA A 39 18.81 0.14 -13.83
C ALA A 39 19.73 1.35 -13.63
N LYS A 40 20.98 1.23 -14.11
CA LYS A 40 21.91 2.35 -14.22
C LYS A 40 21.95 2.83 -15.66
N PHE A 41 21.97 4.15 -15.83
CA PHE A 41 21.97 4.80 -17.14
C PHE A 41 23.28 5.55 -17.32
N ASP A 42 23.98 5.26 -18.41
CA ASP A 42 25.09 6.05 -18.90
C ASP A 42 24.76 6.52 -20.33
N CYS A 43 25.22 7.69 -20.75
CA CYS A 43 25.01 8.15 -22.11
C CYS A 43 26.27 8.78 -22.70
N GLU A 44 26.45 8.61 -24.00
CA GLU A 44 27.50 9.27 -24.78
C GLU A 44 26.95 9.70 -26.14
N THR A 45 27.60 10.67 -26.77
CA THR A 45 27.24 11.10 -28.12
C THR A 45 28.41 10.80 -29.05
N VAL A 46 28.19 9.91 -30.01
CA VAL A 46 29.18 9.51 -31.03
C VAL A 46 28.58 9.82 -32.40
N ASP A 47 29.32 10.54 -33.26
CA ASP A 47 28.89 10.89 -34.62
C ASP A 47 27.47 11.50 -34.72
N ASN A 48 27.14 12.41 -33.80
CA ASN A 48 25.80 13.04 -33.67
C ASN A 48 24.64 12.08 -33.34
N VAL A 49 24.92 10.85 -32.91
CA VAL A 49 23.95 9.89 -32.39
C VAL A 49 24.14 9.76 -30.89
N VAL A 50 23.03 9.85 -30.14
CA VAL A 50 23.04 9.64 -28.69
C VAL A 50 22.93 8.15 -28.42
N HIS A 51 23.92 7.58 -27.75
CA HIS A 51 23.94 6.22 -27.26
C HIS A 51 23.61 6.22 -25.77
N VAL A 52 22.64 5.41 -25.38
CA VAL A 52 22.20 5.26 -23.98
C VAL A 52 22.47 3.83 -23.55
N TYR A 53 23.35 3.65 -22.57
CA TYR A 53 23.67 2.36 -21.98
C TYR A 53 22.82 2.15 -20.74
N VAL A 54 21.99 1.12 -20.76
CA VAL A 54 21.04 0.75 -19.71
C VAL A 54 21.51 -0.54 -19.07
N ASN A 55 22.12 -0.45 -17.90
CA ASN A 55 22.56 -1.61 -17.16
C ASN A 55 21.46 -2.03 -16.17
N VAL A 56 20.71 -3.07 -16.52
CA VAL A 56 19.59 -3.60 -15.76
C VAL A 56 20.10 -4.64 -14.74
N HIS A 57 19.72 -4.45 -13.48
CA HIS A 57 20.05 -5.35 -12.40
C HIS A 57 19.02 -6.48 -12.32
N GLY A 58 19.19 -7.50 -13.17
CA GLY A 58 18.29 -8.64 -13.26
C GLY A 58 18.48 -9.45 -14.55
N PRO A 59 17.72 -10.55 -14.73
CA PRO A 59 17.59 -11.25 -16.01
C PRO A 59 16.72 -10.44 -16.99
N CYS A 60 16.76 -10.80 -18.28
CA CYS A 60 15.81 -10.26 -19.25
C CYS A 60 14.40 -10.82 -19.03
N ALA A 61 13.37 -10.17 -19.61
CA ALA A 61 11.98 -10.60 -19.45
C ALA A 61 11.70 -12.05 -19.89
N ASP A 62 12.47 -12.62 -20.83
CA ASP A 62 12.26 -13.98 -21.31
C ASP A 62 12.82 -15.02 -20.34
N CYS A 63 14.04 -14.82 -19.83
CA CYS A 63 14.61 -15.68 -18.79
C CYS A 63 13.78 -15.65 -17.52
N GLU A 64 13.22 -14.49 -17.17
CA GLU A 64 12.31 -14.37 -16.03
C GLU A 64 11.02 -15.18 -16.23
N ARG A 65 10.40 -15.11 -17.42
CA ARG A 65 9.22 -15.94 -17.74
C ARG A 65 9.54 -17.43 -17.66
N GLU A 66 10.69 -17.85 -18.18
CA GLU A 66 11.07 -19.25 -18.14
C GLU A 66 11.41 -19.70 -16.70
N ALA A 67 12.04 -18.84 -15.89
CA ALA A 67 12.29 -19.12 -14.48
C ALA A 67 10.98 -19.28 -13.68
N ILE A 68 9.99 -18.40 -13.91
CA ILE A 68 8.66 -18.51 -13.29
C ILE A 68 7.96 -19.80 -13.72
N LYS A 69 8.03 -20.14 -15.01
CA LYS A 69 7.44 -21.36 -15.56
C LYS A 69 8.10 -22.62 -14.99
N ASN A 70 9.43 -22.62 -14.82
CA ASN A 70 10.17 -23.71 -14.21
C ASN A 70 9.86 -23.85 -12.71
N ALA A 71 9.78 -22.73 -11.97
CA ALA A 71 9.38 -22.74 -10.57
C ALA A 71 7.97 -23.32 -10.39
N LYS A 72 7.01 -22.92 -11.24
CA LYS A 72 5.65 -23.49 -11.24
C LYS A 72 5.63 -24.97 -11.59
N ALA A 73 6.53 -25.43 -12.47
CA ALA A 73 6.66 -26.86 -12.81
C ALA A 73 7.24 -27.67 -11.65
N GLU A 74 8.26 -27.15 -10.95
CA GLU A 74 8.83 -27.80 -9.75
C GLU A 74 7.84 -27.86 -8.58
N GLU A 75 7.04 -26.81 -8.38
CA GLU A 75 5.96 -26.81 -7.38
C GLU A 75 4.90 -27.85 -7.69
N ALA A 76 4.51 -27.99 -8.96
CA ALA A 76 3.57 -29.02 -9.40
C ALA A 76 4.12 -30.45 -9.16
N GLU A 77 5.44 -30.64 -9.25
CA GLU A 77 6.08 -31.94 -9.00
C GLU A 77 6.21 -32.26 -7.50
N LYS A 78 6.45 -31.25 -6.65
CA LYS A 78 6.48 -31.42 -5.18
C LYS A 78 5.09 -31.52 -4.56
N GLY A 79 4.07 -30.95 -5.21
CA GLY A 79 2.68 -30.92 -4.76
C GLY A 79 1.85 -32.15 -5.14
N SER A 80 2.40 -33.37 -5.09
CA SER A 80 1.62 -34.58 -5.42
C SER A 80 0.70 -35.05 -4.27
N ALA A 81 -0.17 -34.19 -3.72
CA ALA A 81 -1.30 -34.59 -2.86
C ALA A 81 -2.25 -33.42 -2.50
N ALA A 82 -2.63 -32.56 -3.43
CA ALA A 82 -3.78 -31.67 -3.24
C ALA A 82 -4.35 -31.28 -4.60
N ASN A 83 -5.68 -31.20 -4.70
CA ASN A 83 -6.43 -30.92 -5.94
C ASN A 83 -5.79 -29.81 -6.79
N ALA A 84 -5.34 -30.16 -7.98
CA ALA A 84 -4.83 -29.22 -8.97
C ALA A 84 -5.98 -28.38 -9.53
N ASP A 85 -6.02 -27.09 -9.17
CA ASP A 85 -6.93 -26.13 -9.75
C ASP A 85 -6.52 -25.79 -11.21
N PRO A 86 -7.49 -25.51 -12.11
CA PRO A 86 -7.24 -25.34 -13.54
C PRO A 86 -6.52 -24.01 -13.89
N PRO A 87 -5.94 -23.90 -15.11
CA PRO A 87 -5.14 -22.75 -15.52
C PRO A 87 -5.91 -21.44 -15.49
N VAL A 88 -5.31 -20.41 -14.88
CA VAL A 88 -5.87 -19.08 -14.63
C VAL A 88 -5.96 -18.26 -15.93
N THR A 89 -6.97 -18.54 -16.76
CA THR A 89 -7.57 -17.53 -17.65
C THR A 89 -8.99 -17.20 -17.20
N ALA A 90 -9.37 -17.62 -15.99
CA ALA A 90 -10.66 -17.32 -15.39
C ALA A 90 -10.84 -15.80 -15.34
N SER A 91 -11.89 -15.32 -15.99
CA SER A 91 -12.36 -13.95 -15.77
C SER A 91 -12.61 -13.77 -14.28
N VAL A 92 -11.83 -12.90 -13.63
CA VAL A 92 -12.05 -12.55 -12.22
C VAL A 92 -13.39 -11.82 -12.12
N ASP A 93 -14.39 -12.47 -11.55
CA ASP A 93 -15.68 -11.83 -11.22
C ASP A 93 -15.51 -11.02 -9.93
N LEU A 94 -15.28 -9.71 -10.09
CA LEU A 94 -15.08 -8.81 -8.95
C LEU A 94 -16.34 -8.66 -8.09
N ASP A 95 -17.53 -8.74 -8.69
CA ASP A 95 -18.79 -8.54 -7.94
C ASP A 95 -19.02 -9.75 -7.01
N GLU A 96 -18.78 -10.97 -7.50
CA GLU A 96 -18.79 -12.18 -6.66
C GLU A 96 -17.72 -12.11 -5.55
N CYS A 97 -16.49 -11.70 -5.90
CA CYS A 97 -15.40 -11.57 -4.92
C CYS A 97 -15.77 -10.60 -3.80
N ILE A 98 -16.31 -9.43 -4.15
CA ILE A 98 -16.70 -8.39 -3.19
C ILE A 98 -17.84 -8.91 -2.28
N GLU A 99 -18.85 -9.59 -2.84
CA GLU A 99 -19.95 -10.15 -2.06
C GLU A 99 -19.46 -11.16 -1.01
N ARG A 100 -18.54 -12.05 -1.40
CA ARG A 100 -17.93 -13.03 -0.50
C ARG A 100 -17.04 -12.37 0.56
N LEU A 101 -16.26 -11.37 0.16
CA LEU A 101 -15.39 -10.63 1.06
C LEU A 101 -16.18 -9.82 2.10
N TYR A 102 -17.32 -9.23 1.75
CA TYR A 102 -18.21 -8.59 2.73
C TYR A 102 -18.73 -9.58 3.78
N LYS A 103 -18.84 -10.86 3.44
CA LYS A 103 -19.18 -11.95 4.37
C LYS A 103 -17.96 -12.51 5.13
N ARG A 104 -16.78 -11.89 4.96
CA ARG A 104 -15.49 -12.31 5.53
C ARG A 104 -15.08 -13.72 5.08
N GLU A 105 -15.44 -14.09 3.86
CA GLU A 105 -14.98 -15.34 3.26
C GLU A 105 -13.62 -15.13 2.58
N LEU A 106 -12.73 -16.11 2.76
CA LEU A 106 -11.45 -16.11 2.06
C LEU A 106 -11.64 -16.47 0.58
N LEU A 107 -10.93 -15.75 -0.28
CA LEU A 107 -10.81 -16.09 -1.69
C LEU A 107 -9.72 -17.15 -1.88
N ALA A 108 -9.84 -17.95 -2.94
CA ALA A 108 -8.82 -18.94 -3.30
C ALA A 108 -7.47 -18.27 -3.61
N GLU A 109 -6.37 -18.95 -3.32
CA GLU A 109 -5.00 -18.43 -3.54
C GLU A 109 -4.78 -17.96 -4.98
N SER A 110 -5.20 -18.77 -5.97
CA SER A 110 -5.11 -18.45 -7.40
C SER A 110 -5.90 -17.21 -7.80
N LEU A 111 -7.03 -16.96 -7.11
CA LEU A 111 -7.85 -15.78 -7.32
C LEU A 111 -7.17 -14.53 -6.75
N ILE A 112 -6.51 -14.64 -5.59
CA ILE A 112 -5.71 -13.56 -5.01
C ILE A 112 -4.50 -13.22 -5.91
N GLU A 113 -3.79 -14.22 -6.45
CA GLU A 113 -2.71 -14.02 -7.43
C GLU A 113 -3.22 -13.18 -8.62
N ALA A 114 -4.35 -13.58 -9.20
CA ALA A 114 -4.96 -12.91 -10.35
C ALA A 114 -5.42 -11.48 -10.03
N ILE A 115 -6.03 -11.26 -8.86
CA ILE A 115 -6.45 -9.94 -8.37
C ILE A 115 -5.23 -9.03 -8.20
N CYS A 116 -4.18 -9.50 -7.51
CA CYS A 116 -2.96 -8.73 -7.30
C CYS A 116 -2.28 -8.36 -8.63
N ALA A 117 -2.21 -9.30 -9.59
CA ALA A 117 -1.67 -9.04 -10.92
C ALA A 117 -2.45 -7.92 -11.65
N LYS A 118 -3.78 -8.00 -11.66
CA LYS A 118 -4.64 -6.95 -12.26
C LYS A 118 -4.47 -5.60 -11.56
N THR A 119 -4.33 -5.60 -10.24
CA THR A 119 -4.13 -4.37 -9.46
C THR A 119 -2.80 -3.71 -9.79
N LYS A 120 -1.73 -4.49 -9.95
CA LYS A 120 -0.42 -3.97 -10.42
C LYS A 120 -0.55 -3.31 -11.79
N GLU A 121 -1.24 -3.94 -12.74
CA GLU A 121 -1.46 -3.36 -14.08
C GLU A 121 -2.20 -2.01 -14.03
N LEU A 122 -3.18 -1.88 -13.13
CA LEU A 122 -3.92 -0.65 -12.91
C LEU A 122 -3.04 0.42 -12.28
N LEU A 123 -2.42 0.11 -11.15
CA LEU A 123 -1.62 1.03 -10.36
C LEU A 123 -0.35 1.49 -11.08
N MET A 124 0.22 0.66 -11.97
CA MET A 124 1.36 1.05 -12.83
C MET A 124 1.07 2.28 -13.68
N ARG A 125 -0.21 2.53 -14.02
CA ARG A 125 -0.63 3.69 -14.83
C ARG A 125 -0.88 4.95 -14.02
N GLU A 126 -0.93 4.83 -12.69
CA GLU A 126 -1.19 5.96 -11.80
C GLU A 126 0.12 6.71 -11.45
N SER A 127 0.01 8.03 -11.26
CA SER A 127 1.10 8.86 -10.75
C SER A 127 1.29 8.61 -9.24
N ASN A 128 2.48 8.89 -8.69
CA ASN A 128 2.68 8.89 -7.23
C ASN A 128 1.78 9.91 -6.51
N VAL A 129 1.38 10.97 -7.23
CA VAL A 129 0.45 11.99 -6.77
C VAL A 129 -0.81 11.86 -7.63
N VAL A 130 -1.89 11.36 -7.04
CA VAL A 130 -3.19 11.25 -7.70
C VAL A 130 -4.06 12.46 -7.32
N HIS A 131 -4.71 13.06 -8.30
CA HIS A 131 -5.62 14.19 -8.06
C HIS A 131 -7.06 13.66 -8.02
N VAL A 132 -7.79 14.01 -6.96
CA VAL A 132 -9.19 13.59 -6.76
C VAL A 132 -10.06 14.80 -6.45
N ARG A 133 -11.37 14.67 -6.70
CA ARG A 133 -12.35 15.70 -6.38
C ARG A 133 -13.18 15.27 -5.18
N ALA A 134 -13.60 16.26 -4.40
CA ALA A 134 -14.68 16.08 -3.44
C ALA A 134 -16.02 15.85 -4.18
N PRO A 135 -17.03 15.22 -3.52
CA PRO A 135 -16.98 14.74 -2.15
C PRO A 135 -16.18 13.43 -2.03
N VAL A 136 -15.43 13.28 -0.94
CA VAL A 136 -14.63 12.08 -0.66
C VAL A 136 -14.51 11.83 0.84
N THR A 137 -14.64 10.56 1.23
CA THR A 137 -14.43 10.10 2.61
C THR A 137 -13.01 9.59 2.76
N VAL A 138 -12.26 10.23 3.65
CA VAL A 138 -10.86 9.92 3.94
C VAL A 138 -10.80 9.00 5.15
N VAL A 139 -10.13 7.87 5.00
CA VAL A 139 -10.00 6.81 5.99
C VAL A 139 -8.52 6.69 6.37
N GLY A 140 -8.23 6.74 7.66
CA GLY A 140 -6.90 6.50 8.23
C GLY A 140 -6.56 5.01 8.29
N ASP A 141 -5.74 4.66 9.28
CA ASP A 141 -5.26 3.28 9.45
C ASP A 141 -6.39 2.30 9.81
N ILE A 142 -6.30 1.07 9.30
CA ILE A 142 -7.30 0.01 9.52
C ILE A 142 -6.68 -1.22 10.20
N HIS A 143 -5.44 -1.57 9.86
CA HIS A 143 -4.69 -2.64 10.52
C HIS A 143 -5.45 -3.96 10.69
N GLY A 144 -5.99 -4.51 9.60
CA GLY A 144 -6.68 -5.80 9.63
C GLY A 144 -7.92 -5.86 10.52
N GLN A 145 -8.46 -4.73 10.96
CA GLN A 145 -9.68 -4.65 11.76
C GLN A 145 -10.92 -4.67 10.86
N PHE A 146 -11.19 -5.84 10.27
CA PHE A 146 -12.20 -6.02 9.23
C PHE A 146 -13.61 -5.54 9.64
N TYR A 147 -14.07 -5.84 10.87
CA TYR A 147 -15.40 -5.40 11.29
C TYR A 147 -15.51 -3.88 11.43
N ASP A 148 -14.44 -3.22 11.84
CA ASP A 148 -14.37 -1.76 11.89
C ASP A 148 -14.35 -1.17 10.48
N LEU A 149 -13.73 -1.83 9.50
CA LEU A 149 -13.85 -1.47 8.08
C LEU A 149 -15.31 -1.57 7.58
N ILE A 150 -16.05 -2.60 7.97
CA ILE A 150 -17.48 -2.70 7.63
C ILE A 150 -18.28 -1.58 8.29
N GLU A 151 -17.97 -1.24 9.54
CA GLU A 151 -18.61 -0.12 10.23
C GLU A 151 -18.33 1.22 9.52
N ILE A 152 -17.11 1.44 9.04
CA ILE A 152 -16.76 2.60 8.20
C ILE A 152 -17.69 2.70 6.98
N PHE A 153 -17.97 1.59 6.29
CA PHE A 153 -18.89 1.59 5.14
C PHE A 153 -20.35 1.80 5.54
N ARG A 154 -20.76 1.38 6.75
CA ARG A 154 -22.10 1.70 7.28
C ARG A 154 -22.24 3.19 7.61
N ILE A 155 -21.18 3.83 8.11
CA ILE A 155 -21.14 5.25 8.45
C ILE A 155 -21.08 6.12 7.19
N GLY A 156 -20.06 5.93 6.35
CA GLY A 156 -19.80 6.76 5.19
C GLY A 156 -20.66 6.41 3.97
N GLY A 157 -21.19 5.19 3.91
CA GLY A 157 -21.91 4.65 2.75
C GLY A 157 -21.08 3.69 1.92
N TYR A 158 -21.72 2.75 1.23
CA TYR A 158 -21.03 1.74 0.45
C TYR A 158 -20.60 2.28 -0.92
N CYS A 159 -19.56 1.69 -1.51
CA CYS A 159 -19.26 1.91 -2.93
C CYS A 159 -20.38 1.31 -3.80
N PRO A 160 -20.72 1.93 -4.96
CA PRO A 160 -20.10 3.11 -5.56
C PRO A 160 -20.72 4.45 -5.15
N ASP A 161 -21.66 4.47 -4.20
CA ASP A 161 -22.39 5.69 -3.81
C ASP A 161 -21.48 6.71 -3.11
N THR A 162 -20.43 6.22 -2.44
CA THR A 162 -19.44 7.04 -1.74
C THR A 162 -18.05 6.87 -2.35
N ASN A 163 -17.31 7.98 -2.49
CA ASN A 163 -15.90 7.95 -2.90
C ASN A 163 -15.01 7.85 -1.66
N TYR A 164 -13.96 7.02 -1.73
CA TYR A 164 -13.06 6.76 -0.61
C TYR A 164 -11.60 7.01 -0.96
N LEU A 165 -10.88 7.62 -0.02
CA LEU A 165 -9.43 7.71 0.01
C LEU A 165 -8.93 7.01 1.28
N PHE A 166 -8.19 5.92 1.13
CA PHE A 166 -7.59 5.19 2.24
C PHE A 166 -6.10 5.55 2.37
N LEU A 167 -5.72 6.05 3.54
CA LEU A 167 -4.42 6.66 3.79
C LEU A 167 -3.28 5.67 4.11
N GLY A 168 -3.47 4.37 3.94
CA GLY A 168 -2.45 3.33 4.18
C GLY A 168 -2.71 2.51 5.43
N ASP A 169 -1.78 1.62 5.77
CA ASP A 169 -1.79 0.74 6.94
C ASP A 169 -3.05 -0.12 7.03
N TYR A 170 -3.22 -0.96 6.02
CA TYR A 170 -4.38 -1.83 5.85
C TYR A 170 -4.26 -3.15 6.58
N VAL A 171 -3.02 -3.61 6.76
CA VAL A 171 -2.66 -4.94 7.27
C VAL A 171 -1.92 -4.83 8.61
N ASP A 172 -1.57 -6.00 9.17
CA ASP A 172 -0.90 -6.17 10.47
C ASP A 172 -1.77 -5.78 11.66
N ARG A 173 -1.35 -6.18 12.88
CA ARG A 173 -1.91 -5.82 14.20
C ARG A 173 -3.35 -6.29 14.48
N GLY A 174 -4.21 -6.39 13.47
CA GLY A 174 -5.52 -7.01 13.52
C GLY A 174 -5.53 -8.45 13.00
N MET A 175 -6.67 -9.13 13.19
CA MET A 175 -6.79 -10.57 12.91
C MET A 175 -7.16 -10.92 11.45
N PHE A 176 -7.60 -9.93 10.69
CA PHE A 176 -8.26 -10.10 9.40
C PHE A 176 -7.61 -9.27 8.30
N SER A 177 -6.28 -9.15 8.33
CA SER A 177 -5.53 -8.38 7.33
C SER A 177 -5.80 -8.86 5.91
N VAL A 178 -5.85 -10.19 5.70
CA VAL A 178 -6.13 -10.79 4.39
C VAL A 178 -7.50 -10.37 3.86
N GLU A 179 -8.56 -10.46 4.67
CA GLU A 179 -9.92 -10.10 4.30
C GLU A 179 -10.02 -8.60 4.02
N THR A 180 -9.43 -7.77 4.89
CA THR A 180 -9.40 -6.31 4.76
C THR A 180 -8.73 -5.90 3.45
N ILE A 181 -7.48 -6.32 3.21
CA ILE A 181 -6.75 -5.89 2.01
C ILE A 181 -7.37 -6.46 0.74
N SER A 182 -7.89 -7.69 0.77
CA SER A 182 -8.60 -8.28 -0.37
C SER A 182 -9.83 -7.45 -0.74
N LEU A 183 -10.63 -7.02 0.25
CA LEU A 183 -11.81 -6.19 0.01
C LEU A 183 -11.44 -4.84 -0.59
N LEU A 184 -10.46 -4.14 -0.01
CA LEU A 184 -10.02 -2.84 -0.50
C LEU A 184 -9.47 -2.93 -1.94
N VAL A 185 -8.69 -3.96 -2.24
CA VAL A 185 -8.13 -4.17 -3.58
C VAL A 185 -9.23 -4.48 -4.61
N CYS A 186 -10.20 -5.34 -4.26
CA CYS A 186 -11.33 -5.61 -5.13
C CYS A 186 -12.18 -4.35 -5.38
N LEU A 187 -12.42 -3.53 -4.35
CA LEU A 187 -13.12 -2.25 -4.48
C LEU A 187 -12.34 -1.27 -5.36
N LYS A 188 -11.00 -1.19 -5.21
CA LYS A 188 -10.13 -0.38 -6.09
C LYS A 188 -10.21 -0.84 -7.54
N LEU A 189 -10.14 -2.14 -7.81
CA LEU A 189 -10.26 -2.67 -9.17
C LEU A 189 -11.64 -2.41 -9.78
N ARG A 190 -12.69 -2.54 -8.96
CA ARG A 190 -14.08 -2.41 -9.40
C ARG A 190 -14.49 -0.95 -9.63
N TYR A 191 -13.97 -0.04 -8.82
CA TYR A 191 -14.31 1.39 -8.83
C TYR A 191 -13.04 2.27 -8.81
N PRO A 192 -12.17 2.18 -9.82
CA PRO A 192 -10.82 2.75 -9.77
C PRO A 192 -10.75 4.27 -9.67
N ASN A 193 -11.81 4.95 -10.11
CA ASN A 193 -11.94 6.41 -10.05
C ASN A 193 -12.71 6.90 -8.80
N ARG A 194 -13.10 5.99 -7.90
CA ARG A 194 -13.86 6.31 -6.67
C ARG A 194 -13.17 5.82 -5.42
N VAL A 195 -12.39 4.75 -5.51
CA VAL A 195 -11.61 4.20 -4.41
C VAL A 195 -10.14 4.42 -4.70
N HIS A 196 -9.44 5.11 -3.79
CA HIS A 196 -8.03 5.41 -3.89
C HIS A 196 -7.30 4.83 -2.69
N LEU A 197 -6.21 4.11 -2.95
CA LEU A 197 -5.37 3.47 -1.93
C LEU A 197 -3.97 4.09 -2.05
N ILE A 198 -3.48 4.70 -0.98
CA ILE A 198 -2.08 5.14 -0.88
C ILE A 198 -1.29 4.22 0.05
N ARG A 199 0.02 4.15 -0.18
CA ARG A 199 0.92 3.25 0.54
C ARG A 199 1.18 3.77 1.96
N GLY A 200 0.94 2.92 2.97
CA GLY A 200 1.41 3.11 4.32
C GLY A 200 2.76 2.41 4.57
N ASN A 201 3.29 2.54 5.78
CA ASN A 201 4.54 1.86 6.14
C ASN A 201 4.33 0.37 6.36
N HIS A 202 3.12 -0.06 6.73
CA HIS A 202 2.74 -1.48 6.81
C HIS A 202 2.52 -2.13 5.45
N GLU A 203 2.49 -1.38 4.35
CA GLU A 203 2.53 -1.94 3.00
C GLU A 203 3.99 -2.18 2.54
N SER A 204 4.76 -2.91 3.37
CA SER A 204 6.17 -3.25 3.15
C SER A 204 6.51 -4.65 3.69
N ARG A 205 7.46 -5.34 3.05
CA ARG A 205 7.86 -6.70 3.44
C ARG A 205 8.48 -6.73 4.84
N GLY A 206 9.33 -5.75 5.17
CA GLY A 206 10.00 -5.71 6.47
C GLY A 206 9.04 -5.59 7.66
N VAL A 207 8.02 -4.74 7.52
CA VAL A 207 7.01 -4.52 8.55
C VAL A 207 6.05 -5.71 8.63
N THR A 208 5.49 -6.15 7.50
CA THR A 208 4.52 -7.27 7.49
C THR A 208 5.08 -8.62 7.94
N GLN A 209 6.39 -8.85 7.83
CA GLN A 209 7.05 -10.02 8.42
C GLN A 209 7.03 -10.00 9.95
N SER A 210 7.02 -8.81 10.55
CA SER A 210 7.18 -8.62 11.99
C SER A 210 5.85 -8.45 12.74
N TYR A 211 4.85 -7.83 12.09
CA TYR A 211 3.63 -7.35 12.78
C TYR A 211 2.35 -8.14 12.47
N GLY A 212 2.48 -9.31 11.86
CA GLY A 212 1.46 -10.35 11.86
C GLY A 212 0.96 -10.80 10.49
N PHE A 213 1.04 -9.98 9.44
CA PHE A 213 0.44 -10.30 8.15
C PHE A 213 1.09 -11.51 7.48
N TYR A 214 2.42 -11.66 7.53
CA TYR A 214 3.12 -12.84 7.02
C TYR A 214 2.58 -14.13 7.65
N THR A 215 2.52 -14.15 8.99
CA THR A 215 2.03 -15.30 9.77
C THR A 215 0.54 -15.55 9.50
N GLU A 216 -0.25 -14.49 9.33
CA GLU A 216 -1.66 -14.59 9.00
C GLU A 216 -1.88 -15.29 7.65
N CYS A 217 -1.15 -14.89 6.60
CA CYS A 217 -1.21 -15.53 5.29
C CYS A 217 -0.78 -17.01 5.37
N ALA A 218 0.37 -17.29 6.00
CA ALA A 218 0.88 -18.64 6.19
C ALA A 218 -0.13 -19.56 6.88
N ARG A 219 -0.81 -19.05 7.90
CA ARG A 219 -1.84 -19.79 8.63
C ARG A 219 -3.12 -20.01 7.82
N LYS A 220 -3.59 -18.99 7.08
CA LYS A 220 -4.87 -19.05 6.34
C LYS A 220 -4.77 -19.87 5.05
N TYR A 221 -3.61 -19.87 4.39
CA TYR A 221 -3.41 -20.55 3.10
C TYR A 221 -2.49 -21.77 3.16
N GLY A 222 -1.82 -22.00 4.29
CA GLY A 222 -0.88 -23.12 4.46
C GLY A 222 0.51 -22.86 3.88
N ASN A 223 0.74 -21.69 3.27
CA ASN A 223 2.01 -21.26 2.68
C ASN A 223 2.10 -19.72 2.66
N ALA A 224 3.26 -19.17 2.28
CA ALA A 224 3.49 -17.72 2.24
C ALA A 224 3.16 -17.06 0.88
N SER A 225 2.62 -17.79 -0.10
CA SER A 225 2.40 -17.30 -1.47
C SER A 225 1.50 -16.06 -1.49
N VAL A 226 0.40 -16.08 -0.73
CA VAL A 226 -0.51 -14.92 -0.63
C VAL A 226 0.18 -13.67 -0.08
N TRP A 227 1.08 -13.83 0.89
CA TRP A 227 1.88 -12.71 1.42
C TRP A 227 2.81 -12.14 0.34
N HIS A 228 3.46 -13.02 -0.45
CA HIS A 228 4.28 -12.59 -1.59
C HIS A 228 3.45 -11.82 -2.63
N TYR A 229 2.26 -12.32 -3.00
CA TYR A 229 1.41 -11.64 -3.98
C TYR A 229 0.97 -10.24 -3.53
N PHE A 230 0.58 -10.08 -2.26
CA PHE A 230 0.19 -8.79 -1.72
C PHE A 230 1.37 -7.84 -1.59
N THR A 231 2.50 -8.28 -1.03
CA THR A 231 3.67 -7.41 -0.86
C THR A 231 4.30 -6.98 -2.19
N ASP A 232 4.28 -7.85 -3.21
CA ASP A 232 4.65 -7.46 -4.57
C ASP A 232 3.68 -6.42 -5.16
N MET A 233 2.40 -6.47 -4.81
CA MET A 233 1.42 -5.48 -5.23
C MET A 233 1.56 -4.17 -4.45
N PHE A 234 1.95 -4.21 -3.18
CA PHE A 234 2.18 -3.03 -2.35
C PHE A 234 3.23 -2.09 -2.93
N ASP A 235 4.22 -2.63 -3.65
CA ASP A 235 5.21 -1.83 -4.38
C ASP A 235 4.59 -0.88 -5.41
N PHE A 236 3.37 -1.15 -5.87
CA PHE A 236 2.67 -0.34 -6.88
C PHE A 236 1.77 0.73 -6.29
N LEU A 237 1.44 0.67 -5.00
CA LEU A 237 0.56 1.63 -4.33
C LEU A 237 1.10 3.05 -4.44
N THR A 238 0.22 3.99 -4.77
CA THR A 238 0.59 5.41 -4.94
C THR A 238 1.00 6.03 -3.60
N LEU A 239 1.77 7.13 -3.63
CA LEU A 239 2.38 7.68 -2.40
C LEU A 239 1.53 8.78 -1.76
N SER A 240 0.72 9.48 -2.54
CA SER A 240 -0.04 10.63 -2.06
C SER A 240 -1.22 10.98 -2.97
N VAL A 241 -2.15 11.75 -2.41
CA VAL A 241 -3.32 12.25 -3.11
C VAL A 241 -3.46 13.75 -2.89
N VAL A 242 -3.96 14.48 -3.87
CA VAL A 242 -4.37 15.88 -3.71
C VAL A 242 -5.88 15.98 -3.96
N ILE A 243 -6.62 16.47 -2.97
CA ILE A 243 -8.07 16.69 -3.07
C ILE A 243 -8.32 18.14 -3.48
N ASN A 244 -9.11 18.34 -4.53
CA ASN A 244 -9.53 19.65 -5.06
C ASN A 244 -8.37 20.63 -5.33
N ASP A 245 -7.15 20.14 -5.59
CA ASP A 245 -5.95 20.97 -5.73
C ASP A 245 -5.70 21.90 -4.52
N GLN A 246 -6.16 21.48 -3.33
CA GLN A 246 -6.11 22.28 -2.11
C GLN A 246 -5.59 21.50 -0.89
N ILE A 247 -5.92 20.21 -0.78
CA ILE A 247 -5.59 19.40 0.38
C ILE A 247 -4.60 18.32 -0.02
N PHE A 248 -3.40 18.35 0.56
CA PHE A 248 -2.39 17.32 0.35
C PHE A 248 -2.60 16.16 1.33
N CYS A 249 -2.66 14.93 0.81
CA CYS A 249 -2.91 13.72 1.57
C CYS A 249 -1.74 12.75 1.45
N VAL A 250 -1.25 12.25 2.57
CA VAL A 250 -0.13 11.31 2.66
C VAL A 250 -0.33 10.40 3.86
N HIS A 251 0.26 9.21 3.88
CA HIS A 251 0.16 8.33 5.04
C HIS A 251 0.90 8.90 6.27
N GLY A 252 2.23 9.01 6.12
CA GLY A 252 3.18 9.52 7.09
C GLY A 252 3.10 11.03 7.18
N GLY A 253 4.11 11.71 6.67
CA GLY A 253 4.11 13.15 6.67
C GLY A 253 5.13 13.74 5.73
N LEU A 254 5.81 14.79 6.18
CA LEU A 254 6.72 15.55 5.35
C LEU A 254 8.16 15.01 5.41
N SER A 255 8.92 15.34 4.37
CA SER A 255 10.33 14.99 4.24
C SER A 255 11.16 16.27 4.11
N PRO A 256 12.35 16.36 4.74
CA PRO A 256 13.28 17.46 4.48
C PRO A 256 13.80 17.45 3.03
N SER A 257 13.65 16.35 2.30
CA SER A 257 14.04 16.22 0.89
C SER A 257 12.93 16.65 -0.08
N ILE A 258 11.69 16.82 0.39
CA ILE A 258 10.50 17.12 -0.42
C ILE A 258 9.94 18.49 -0.02
N HIS A 259 10.22 19.48 -0.85
CA HIS A 259 9.73 20.84 -0.72
C HIS A 259 8.51 21.09 -1.61
N SER A 260 8.45 20.45 -2.78
CA SER A 260 7.29 20.50 -3.67
C SER A 260 6.64 19.14 -3.89
N ILE A 261 5.32 19.14 -4.05
CA ILE A 261 4.52 17.95 -4.39
C ILE A 261 4.98 17.35 -5.73
N ASP A 262 5.46 18.16 -6.67
CA ASP A 262 6.01 17.67 -7.94
C ASP A 262 7.25 16.79 -7.76
N GLN A 263 8.03 16.98 -6.68
CA GLN A 263 9.15 16.09 -6.37
C GLN A 263 8.68 14.67 -6.02
N ILE A 264 7.46 14.52 -5.49
CA ILE A 264 6.87 13.20 -5.19
C ILE A 264 6.60 12.42 -6.48
N LYS A 265 6.19 13.11 -7.56
CA LYS A 265 5.84 12.49 -8.85
C LYS A 265 6.98 11.71 -9.49
N ILE A 266 8.23 12.07 -9.20
CA ILE A 266 9.43 11.47 -9.80
C ILE A 266 10.11 10.41 -8.91
N ILE A 267 9.57 10.12 -7.73
CA ILE A 267 10.09 9.05 -6.87
C ILE A 267 9.85 7.69 -7.53
N ASP A 268 10.87 6.84 -7.60
CA ASP A 268 10.66 5.44 -7.96
C ASP A 268 10.00 4.69 -6.79
N ARG A 269 8.70 4.42 -6.93
CA ARG A 269 7.89 3.75 -5.90
C ARG A 269 7.86 2.23 -6.02
N PHE A 270 8.21 1.68 -7.19
CA PHE A 270 8.03 0.25 -7.55
C PHE A 270 9.11 -0.65 -6.95
N ARG A 271 9.29 -0.50 -5.64
CA ARG A 271 10.31 -1.16 -4.83
C ARG A 271 9.85 -1.22 -3.38
N GLU A 272 10.50 -2.09 -2.62
CA GLU A 272 10.38 -2.10 -1.17
C GLU A 272 10.71 -0.71 -0.59
N ILE A 273 9.99 -0.33 0.48
CA ILE A 273 10.21 0.95 1.16
C ILE A 273 11.66 0.98 1.69
N PRO A 274 12.51 1.93 1.24
CA PRO A 274 13.88 2.03 1.72
C PRO A 274 13.94 2.37 3.23
N HIS A 275 15.09 2.15 3.86
CA HIS A 275 15.30 2.54 5.26
C HIS A 275 15.37 4.07 5.47
N GLU A 276 15.74 4.83 4.44
CA GLU A 276 15.86 6.28 4.48
C GLU A 276 15.51 6.93 3.13
N GLY A 277 15.32 8.24 3.16
CA GLY A 277 15.07 9.04 1.96
C GLY A 277 13.59 9.36 1.74
N PRO A 278 13.27 10.09 0.66
CA PRO A 278 11.97 10.76 0.51
C PRO A 278 10.77 9.82 0.59
N MET A 279 10.86 8.61 0.03
CA MET A 279 9.79 7.62 0.09
C MET A 279 9.56 7.10 1.52
N ALA A 280 10.64 6.80 2.25
CA ALA A 280 10.57 6.35 3.64
C ALA A 280 9.98 7.45 4.52
N ASP A 281 10.42 8.69 4.34
CA ASP A 281 9.93 9.85 5.08
C ASP A 281 8.42 10.06 4.87
N LEU A 282 7.91 9.94 3.63
CA LEU A 282 6.48 10.11 3.34
C LEU A 282 5.60 9.11 4.09
N VAL A 283 6.11 7.93 4.46
CA VAL A 283 5.33 6.90 5.17
C VAL A 283 5.68 6.76 6.66
N TRP A 284 6.83 7.27 7.12
CA TRP A 284 7.29 7.12 8.52
C TRP A 284 7.34 8.43 9.31
N SER A 285 7.30 9.58 8.66
CA SER A 285 7.38 10.88 9.34
C SER A 285 6.11 11.20 10.12
N ASP A 286 6.27 12.00 11.18
CA ASP A 286 5.23 12.36 12.12
C ASP A 286 5.23 13.86 12.47
N PRO A 287 4.06 14.51 12.61
CA PRO A 287 4.01 15.82 13.23
C PRO A 287 4.43 15.76 14.71
N ASP A 288 5.15 16.79 15.16
CA ASP A 288 5.49 17.01 16.57
C ASP A 288 4.98 18.41 16.97
N PRO A 289 3.96 18.50 17.86
CA PRO A 289 3.35 19.78 18.23
C PRO A 289 4.30 20.67 19.05
N ASP A 290 5.34 20.10 19.65
CA ASP A 290 6.27 20.80 20.54
C ASP A 290 7.51 21.34 19.80
N ARG A 291 7.57 21.19 18.47
CA ARG A 291 8.68 21.65 17.63
C ARG A 291 8.20 22.52 16.46
N ASP A 292 9.15 23.29 15.93
CA ASP A 292 8.93 24.15 14.76
C ASP A 292 9.54 23.58 13.46
N GLU A 293 10.70 22.92 13.57
CA GLU A 293 11.54 22.44 12.46
C GLU A 293 11.48 20.89 12.33
N PHE A 294 12.22 20.32 11.38
CA PHE A 294 12.44 18.88 11.30
C PHE A 294 13.32 18.36 12.45
N SER A 295 13.15 17.10 12.83
CA SER A 295 14.00 16.37 13.76
C SER A 295 13.98 14.87 13.45
N LEU A 296 14.99 14.12 13.91
CA LEU A 296 15.01 12.67 13.70
C LEU A 296 13.84 12.01 14.44
N SER A 297 13.15 11.10 13.75
CA SER A 297 12.02 10.39 14.33
C SER A 297 12.47 9.37 15.39
N PRO A 298 11.78 9.28 16.54
CA PRO A 298 12.02 8.21 17.51
C PRO A 298 11.66 6.82 16.97
N ARG A 299 10.94 6.72 15.83
CA ARG A 299 10.64 5.44 15.16
C ARG A 299 11.88 4.77 14.55
N GLY A 300 12.98 5.49 14.41
CA GLY A 300 14.19 5.01 13.73
C GLY A 300 14.16 5.15 12.20
N ALA A 301 13.03 5.60 11.63
CA ALA A 301 12.87 5.95 10.23
C ALA A 301 12.02 7.22 10.09
N GLY A 302 12.25 8.01 9.04
CA GLY A 302 11.59 9.29 8.83
C GLY A 302 11.99 10.38 9.82
N TYR A 303 11.19 11.45 9.87
CA TYR A 303 11.45 12.63 10.67
C TYR A 303 10.22 13.02 11.48
N THR A 304 10.41 13.65 12.63
CA THR A 304 9.37 14.51 13.17
C THR A 304 9.43 15.89 12.52
N PHE A 305 8.28 16.57 12.38
CA PHE A 305 8.22 17.91 11.80
C PHE A 305 7.24 18.82 12.52
N GLY A 306 7.63 20.08 12.63
CA GLY A 306 6.90 21.09 13.38
C GLY A 306 6.02 22.04 12.56
N ALA A 307 5.47 23.03 13.26
CA ALA A 307 4.56 24.01 12.69
C ALA A 307 5.16 24.76 11.48
N GLN A 308 6.41 25.23 11.57
CA GLN A 308 7.01 26.03 10.51
C GLN A 308 7.23 25.24 9.22
N VAL A 309 7.57 23.95 9.34
CA VAL A 309 7.68 23.03 8.21
C VAL A 309 6.34 22.94 7.47
N VAL A 310 5.24 22.71 8.19
CA VAL A 310 3.89 22.63 7.62
C VAL A 310 3.51 23.94 6.94
N LYS A 311 3.71 25.09 7.62
CA LYS A 311 3.39 26.42 7.07
C LYS A 311 4.16 26.70 5.77
N LYS A 312 5.44 26.36 5.73
CA LYS A 312 6.30 26.53 4.54
C LYS A 312 5.88 25.60 3.41
N PHE A 313 5.64 24.32 3.69
CA PHE A 313 5.24 23.34 2.67
C PHE A 313 3.92 23.72 2.01
N LEU A 314 2.90 24.09 2.80
CA LEU A 314 1.61 24.54 2.29
C LEU A 314 1.75 25.79 1.41
N ALA A 315 2.52 26.79 1.86
CA ALA A 315 2.75 28.02 1.11
C ALA A 315 3.47 27.78 -0.23
N VAL A 316 4.51 26.94 -0.26
CA VAL A 316 5.26 26.61 -1.47
C VAL A 316 4.39 25.88 -2.50
N ASN A 317 3.49 25.00 -2.03
CA ASN A 317 2.68 24.17 -2.90
C ASN A 317 1.29 24.75 -3.21
N GLY A 318 0.96 25.92 -2.66
CA GLY A 318 -0.38 26.52 -2.82
C GLY A 318 -1.50 25.68 -2.21
N MET A 319 -1.18 24.87 -1.20
CA MET A 319 -2.15 24.01 -0.50
C MET A 319 -2.66 24.72 0.76
N SER A 320 -3.87 24.39 1.20
CA SER A 320 -4.47 24.93 2.42
C SER A 320 -4.34 24.00 3.63
N HIS A 321 -4.24 22.69 3.39
CA HIS A 321 -4.29 21.69 4.47
C HIS A 321 -3.50 20.41 4.15
N ILE A 322 -3.07 19.70 5.19
CA ILE A 322 -2.47 18.36 5.11
C ILE A 322 -3.40 17.35 5.82
N LEU A 323 -3.75 16.25 5.16
CA LEU A 323 -4.42 15.11 5.77
C LEU A 323 -3.48 13.91 5.83
N ARG A 324 -3.41 13.26 7.00
CA ARG A 324 -2.51 12.14 7.23
C ARG A 324 -3.03 11.12 8.25
N ALA A 325 -2.39 9.94 8.37
CA ALA A 325 -2.81 8.85 9.27
C ALA A 325 -1.71 8.43 10.27
N HIS A 326 -1.31 7.15 10.37
CA HIS A 326 -0.13 6.57 11.08
C HIS A 326 0.05 6.84 12.60
N GLN A 327 -0.59 7.85 13.17
CA GLN A 327 -0.49 8.24 14.58
C GLN A 327 -1.80 7.98 15.29
N LEU A 328 -1.75 7.05 16.24
CA LEU A 328 -2.87 6.75 17.12
C LEU A 328 -3.38 8.02 17.81
N CYS A 329 -4.64 8.32 17.57
CA CYS A 329 -5.35 9.43 18.20
C CYS A 329 -6.42 8.85 19.14
N GLN A 330 -6.39 9.20 20.43
CA GLN A 330 -7.36 8.67 21.40
C GLN A 330 -8.81 9.03 21.05
N GLU A 331 -9.03 10.22 20.48
CA GLU A 331 -10.33 10.69 20.01
C GLU A 331 -10.64 10.30 18.55
N GLY A 332 -9.79 9.46 17.92
CA GLY A 332 -9.92 9.06 16.52
C GLY A 332 -9.43 10.07 15.49
N TYR A 333 -9.11 11.30 15.91
CA TYR A 333 -8.47 12.31 15.07
C TYR A 333 -7.67 13.32 15.90
N GLN A 334 -6.85 14.11 15.23
CA GLN A 334 -6.17 15.26 15.81
C GLN A 334 -6.07 16.38 14.78
N VAL A 335 -6.23 17.63 15.21
CA VAL A 335 -6.04 18.83 14.38
C VAL A 335 -4.89 19.64 14.97
N LEU A 336 -3.91 19.98 14.16
CA LEU A 336 -2.68 20.66 14.55
C LEU A 336 -2.43 21.93 13.73
N TYR A 337 -1.58 22.79 14.28
CA TYR A 337 -0.97 23.94 13.60
C TYR A 337 -1.97 24.94 12.99
N ASP A 338 -2.94 25.38 13.79
CA ASP A 338 -3.97 26.33 13.37
C ASP A 338 -4.88 25.77 12.24
N ASP A 339 -5.31 24.51 12.38
CA ASP A 339 -6.13 23.78 11.38
C ASP A 339 -5.47 23.72 10.00
N ARG A 340 -4.17 23.39 9.99
CA ARG A 340 -3.37 23.19 8.76
C ARG A 340 -2.96 21.75 8.53
N LEU A 341 -3.04 20.92 9.56
CA LEU A 341 -2.79 19.50 9.48
C LEU A 341 -3.84 18.77 10.31
N SER A 342 -4.39 17.69 9.75
CA SER A 342 -5.21 16.75 10.52
C SER A 342 -4.72 15.33 10.37
N THR A 343 -4.69 14.62 11.49
CA THR A 343 -4.48 13.19 11.57
C THR A 343 -5.85 12.51 11.65
N VAL A 344 -6.10 11.53 10.78
CA VAL A 344 -7.29 10.66 10.78
C VAL A 344 -6.84 9.27 11.24
N TRP A 345 -7.48 8.72 12.26
CA TRP A 345 -7.21 7.37 12.76
C TRP A 345 -8.49 6.54 12.71
N SER A 346 -8.52 5.47 11.90
CA SER A 346 -9.77 4.74 11.61
C SER A 346 -9.85 3.35 12.26
N ALA A 347 -8.92 3.03 13.17
CA ALA A 347 -8.83 1.76 13.88
C ALA A 347 -9.24 1.90 15.37
N PRO A 348 -10.53 1.76 15.72
CA PRO A 348 -11.00 1.95 17.09
C PRO A 348 -10.56 0.79 17.97
N ASN A 349 -10.42 1.05 19.27
CA ASN A 349 -9.89 0.08 20.24
C ASN A 349 -8.69 -0.68 19.67
N TYR A 350 -7.70 0.06 19.17
CA TYR A 350 -6.59 -0.46 18.39
C TYR A 350 -5.90 -1.66 19.05
N CYS A 351 -5.46 -2.63 18.25
CA CYS A 351 -4.97 -3.94 18.70
C CYS A 351 -5.96 -4.65 19.66
N TYR A 352 -7.24 -4.31 19.58
CA TYR A 352 -8.32 -4.79 20.44
C TYR A 352 -8.18 -4.49 21.94
N ARG A 353 -7.34 -3.51 22.31
CA ARG A 353 -6.96 -3.21 23.71
C ARG A 353 -6.70 -1.75 24.04
N CYS A 354 -6.47 -0.88 23.05
CA CYS A 354 -6.08 0.52 23.31
C CYS A 354 -7.23 1.39 23.83
N GLY A 355 -8.48 1.00 23.61
CA GLY A 355 -9.66 1.74 24.07
C GLY A 355 -9.91 3.09 23.41
N ASN A 356 -9.13 3.46 22.38
CA ASN A 356 -9.32 4.69 21.62
C ASN A 356 -10.59 4.66 20.76
N MET A 357 -11.09 5.85 20.43
CA MET A 357 -12.07 6.05 19.36
C MET A 357 -11.38 6.06 17.99
N ALA A 358 -12.18 5.96 16.92
CA ALA A 358 -11.74 6.14 15.55
C ALA A 358 -12.58 7.21 14.85
N SER A 359 -12.11 7.68 13.70
CA SER A 359 -12.88 8.55 12.83
C SER A 359 -12.65 8.26 11.36
N VAL A 360 -13.61 8.68 10.54
CA VAL A 360 -13.39 8.95 9.11
C VAL A 360 -13.70 10.41 8.83
N LEU A 361 -13.00 11.00 7.88
CA LEU A 361 -13.14 12.41 7.55
C LEU A 361 -13.89 12.58 6.23
N GLU A 362 -15.07 13.15 6.26
CA GLU A 362 -15.78 13.58 5.06
C GLU A 362 -15.25 14.94 4.61
N VAL A 363 -14.82 15.01 3.35
CA VAL A 363 -14.50 16.27 2.67
C VAL A 363 -15.63 16.58 1.70
N SER A 364 -16.34 17.67 1.95
CA SER A 364 -17.46 18.11 1.12
C SER A 364 -17.00 18.82 -0.15
N ASP A 365 -17.94 19.06 -1.07
CA ASP A 365 -17.69 19.86 -2.29
C ASP A 365 -17.22 21.29 -2.00
N THR A 366 -17.60 21.85 -0.85
CA THR A 366 -17.19 23.18 -0.38
C THR A 366 -15.81 23.18 0.27
N GLY A 367 -15.18 22.00 0.46
CA GLY A 367 -13.92 21.83 1.16
C GLY A 367 -14.05 21.80 2.69
N GLU A 368 -15.28 21.79 3.21
CA GLU A 368 -15.53 21.58 4.64
C GLU A 368 -15.16 20.15 5.03
N ARG A 369 -14.59 20.00 6.22
CA ARG A 369 -14.06 18.74 6.75
C ARG A 369 -14.86 18.36 7.98
N PHE A 370 -15.54 17.23 7.96
CA PHE A 370 -16.30 16.71 9.09
C PHE A 370 -15.78 15.34 9.54
N PHE A 371 -15.44 15.22 10.83
CA PHE A 371 -15.00 13.95 11.41
C PHE A 371 -16.20 13.17 11.94
N ASN A 372 -16.48 12.02 11.34
CA ASN A 372 -17.41 11.04 11.85
C ASN A 372 -16.67 10.13 12.83
N VAL A 373 -16.83 10.39 14.14
CA VAL A 373 -16.19 9.61 15.21
C VAL A 373 -17.04 8.39 15.56
N PHE A 374 -16.40 7.22 15.71
CA PHE A 374 -17.07 5.95 16.02
C PHE A 374 -16.24 5.07 16.97
N ALA A 375 -16.93 4.18 17.66
CA ALA A 375 -16.35 3.18 18.56
C ALA A 375 -16.13 1.85 17.81
N ALA A 376 -15.45 0.90 18.46
CA ALA A 376 -15.21 -0.42 17.89
C ALA A 376 -16.51 -1.17 17.58
N ALA A 377 -16.53 -1.86 16.44
CA ALA A 377 -17.66 -2.65 16.00
C ALA A 377 -18.00 -3.75 17.04
N PRO A 378 -19.27 -3.93 17.44
CA PRO A 378 -19.68 -4.96 18.39
C PRO A 378 -19.27 -6.38 17.99
N GLU A 379 -19.15 -6.64 16.68
CA GLU A 379 -18.71 -7.92 16.12
C GLU A 379 -17.29 -8.31 16.54
N ASN A 380 -16.44 -7.35 16.93
CA ASN A 380 -15.09 -7.61 17.45
C ASN A 380 -15.14 -8.42 18.76
N ASP A 381 -16.09 -8.13 19.66
CA ASP A 381 -16.19 -8.81 20.96
C ASP A 381 -16.73 -10.24 20.80
N LEU A 382 -17.72 -10.43 19.92
CA LEU A 382 -18.24 -11.76 19.59
C LEU A 382 -17.15 -12.70 19.08
N HIS A 383 -16.15 -12.18 18.36
CA HIS A 383 -15.05 -12.98 17.86
C HIS A 383 -14.04 -13.36 18.95
N LYS A 384 -13.79 -12.48 19.93
CA LYS A 384 -12.93 -12.80 21.08
C LYS A 384 -13.49 -13.98 21.87
N ASP A 385 -14.80 -14.00 22.09
CA ASP A 385 -15.49 -15.08 22.80
C ASP A 385 -15.39 -16.42 22.04
N LEU A 386 -15.48 -16.39 20.70
CA LEU A 386 -15.30 -17.59 19.86
C LEU A 386 -13.88 -18.17 19.93
N GLN A 387 -12.85 -17.31 20.03
CA GLN A 387 -11.47 -17.80 20.22
C GLN A 387 -11.26 -18.41 21.61
N GLN A 388 -11.82 -17.80 22.65
CA GLN A 388 -11.73 -18.32 24.02
C GLN A 388 -12.51 -19.64 24.19
N THR A 389 -13.67 -19.77 23.55
CA THR A 389 -14.49 -20.99 23.62
C THR A 389 -13.91 -22.14 22.82
N ASN A 390 -13.41 -21.90 21.60
CA ASN A 390 -12.73 -22.94 20.82
C ASN A 390 -11.37 -23.32 21.42
N GLY A 391 -10.65 -22.38 22.05
CA GLY A 391 -9.39 -22.66 22.74
C GLY A 391 -9.54 -23.54 23.99
N ASN A 392 -10.71 -23.53 24.64
CA ASN A 392 -10.96 -24.38 25.81
C ASN A 392 -11.20 -25.86 25.48
N ALA A 393 -11.39 -26.23 24.21
CA ALA A 393 -11.47 -27.64 23.82
C ALA A 393 -10.09 -28.32 23.80
N ASP A 394 -9.01 -27.55 23.62
CA ASP A 394 -7.65 -28.07 23.49
C ASP A 394 -6.70 -27.48 24.55
N LYS A 395 -6.67 -28.17 25.69
CA LYS A 395 -5.56 -28.20 26.67
C LYS A 395 -5.25 -26.91 27.46
N VAL A 396 -5.49 -27.05 28.77
CA VAL A 396 -4.78 -26.45 29.91
C VAL A 396 -3.37 -25.94 29.55
N GLY A 397 -3.21 -24.64 29.35
CA GLY A 397 -1.93 -23.99 29.06
C GLY A 397 -2.07 -22.58 28.48
N ASP A 398 -2.52 -21.63 29.30
CA ASP A 398 -2.27 -20.17 29.20
C ASP A 398 -2.53 -19.40 27.87
N ALA A 399 -3.24 -19.96 26.90
CA ALA A 399 -3.38 -19.34 25.56
C ALA A 399 -4.50 -18.28 25.44
N GLY A 400 -4.95 -17.65 26.53
CA GLY A 400 -5.94 -16.57 26.48
C GLY A 400 -5.39 -15.23 25.98
N ALA A 401 -4.07 -15.13 25.81
CA ALA A 401 -3.41 -13.95 25.27
C ALA A 401 -3.53 -13.92 23.75
N LEU A 402 -3.98 -12.78 23.22
CA LEU A 402 -3.74 -12.40 21.82
C LEU A 402 -2.26 -12.69 21.52
N PRO A 403 -1.92 -13.42 20.45
CA PRO A 403 -0.54 -13.76 20.20
C PRO A 403 0.38 -12.54 20.22
N ASP A 404 1.54 -12.67 20.88
CA ASP A 404 2.48 -11.57 21.13
C ASP A 404 2.97 -10.84 19.86
N TYR A 405 2.77 -11.42 18.67
CA TYR A 405 3.08 -10.76 17.39
C TYR A 405 2.14 -9.59 17.03
N PHE A 406 1.07 -9.35 17.82
CA PHE A 406 0.21 -8.17 17.68
C PHE A 406 0.76 -6.90 18.37
N LEU A 407 1.97 -6.96 18.96
CA LEU A 407 2.63 -5.85 19.67
C LEU A 407 3.25 -4.79 18.76
#